data_AF-A0A1A2CSD1-F1
#
_entry.id   AF-A0A1A2CSD1-F1
#
_cell.length_a   1.000
_cell.length_b   1.000
_cell.length_c   1.000
_cell.angle_alpha   90.00
_cell.angle_beta   90.00
_cell.angle_gamma   90.00
#
_symmetry.space_group_name_H-M   'P 1'
#
loop_
_entity.id
_entity.type
_entity.pdbx_description
1 polymer ?
#
loop_
_entity_poly.entity_id
_entity_poly.type
_entity_poly.pdbx_seq_one_letter_code
_entity_poly.pdbx_strand_id
1 'polypeptide(L)' 'MFEKEKIVQLHNQGYCTGYISLRVGVPSNTVRAVVAKAAAIEALADLRPENVRRAQRAKAEDKRARALRLLEEADSVLEG' A
#
# COMPACT_ATOMS: atom_id res chain seq x y z
N MET A 1 -15.33 15.45 12.43
CA MET A 1 -14.62 14.20 12.07
C MET A 1 -14.05 14.25 10.65
N PHE A 2 -14.76 14.84 9.67
CA PHE A 2 -14.44 14.84 8.24
C PHE A 2 -13.21 15.64 7.77
N GLU A 3 -12.72 16.63 8.52
CA GLU A 3 -11.66 17.53 8.03
C GLU A 3 -10.32 16.82 7.86
N LYS A 4 -9.97 15.89 8.78
CA LYS A 4 -8.71 15.15 8.72
C LYS A 4 -8.69 14.16 7.55
N GLU A 5 -9.79 13.47 7.32
CA GLU A 5 -9.95 12.56 6.19
C GLU A 5 -9.87 13.32 4.86
N LYS A 6 -10.50 14.49 4.77
CA LYS A 6 -10.44 15.35 3.59
C LYS A 6 -9.03 15.87 3.30
N ILE A 7 -8.25 16.20 4.35
CA ILE A 7 -6.84 16.58 4.22
C ILE A 7 -6.03 15.43 3.60
N VAL A 8 -6.17 14.21 4.13
CA VAL A 8 -5.46 13.02 3.63
C VAL A 8 -5.89 12.71 2.19
N GLN A 9 -7.19 12.78 1.89
CA GLN A 9 -7.71 12.55 0.55
C GLN A 9 -7.11 13.53 -0.47
N LEU A 10 -7.09 14.84 -0.17
CA LEU A 10 -6.51 15.84 -1.06
C LEU A 10 -4.99 15.66 -1.19
N HIS A 11 -4.30 15.26 -0.13
CA HIS A 11 -2.88 14.96 -0.20
C HIS A 11 -2.59 13.76 -1.12
N ASN A 12 -3.37 12.69 -1.01
CA ASN A 12 -3.26 11.50 -1.86
C ASN A 12 -3.59 11.78 -3.33
N GLN A 13 -4.38 12.83 -3.60
CA GLN A 13 -4.64 13.33 -4.96
C GLN A 13 -3.48 14.18 -5.52
N GLY A 14 -2.42 14.43 -4.74
CA GLY A 14 -1.24 15.18 -5.16
C GLY A 14 -1.29 16.68 -4.87
N TYR A 15 -2.30 17.18 -4.15
CA TYR A 15 -2.36 18.60 -3.83
C TYR A 15 -1.31 19.00 -2.78
N CYS A 16 -0.72 20.18 -2.97
CA CYS A 16 0.27 20.72 -2.04
C CYS A 16 -0.39 21.21 -0.72
N THR A 17 0.39 21.22 0.35
CA THR A 17 -0.07 21.62 1.70
C THR A 17 -0.70 23.02 1.72
N GLY A 18 -0.16 23.96 0.95
CA GLY A 18 -0.68 25.33 0.87
C GLY A 18 -2.09 25.39 0.29
N TYR A 19 -2.33 24.63 -0.79
CA TYR A 19 -3.65 24.53 -1.40
C TYR A 19 -4.65 23.87 -0.43
N ILE A 20 -4.26 22.78 0.23
CA ILE A 20 -5.13 22.06 1.17
C ILE A 20 -5.52 22.96 2.36
N SER A 21 -4.54 23.70 2.89
CA SER A 21 -4.71 24.68 3.97
C SER A 21 -5.80 25.70 3.64
N LEU A 22 -5.71 26.33 2.46
CA LEU A 22 -6.71 27.27 1.97
C LEU A 22 -8.07 26.62 1.70
N ARG A 23 -8.08 25.43 1.10
CA ARG A 23 -9.31 24.75 0.67
C ARG A 23 -10.15 24.23 1.84
N VAL A 24 -9.48 23.76 2.90
CA VAL A 24 -10.12 23.20 4.10
C VAL A 24 -10.28 24.25 5.20
N GLY A 25 -9.54 25.37 5.13
CA GLY A 25 -9.62 26.45 6.10
C GLY A 25 -8.85 26.17 7.40
N VAL A 26 -7.78 25.37 7.33
CA VAL A 26 -6.97 24.98 8.49
C VAL A 26 -5.52 25.43 8.34
N PRO A 27 -4.79 25.73 9.43
CA PRO A 27 -3.39 26.13 9.33
C PRO A 27 -2.52 25.07 8.66
N SER A 28 -1.53 25.51 7.87
CA SER A 28 -0.62 24.62 7.16
C SER A 28 0.13 23.65 8.08
N ASN A 29 0.41 24.04 9.33
CA ASN A 29 1.01 23.17 10.33
C ASN A 29 0.10 22.00 10.72
N THR A 30 -1.21 22.25 10.83
CA THR A 30 -2.22 21.21 11.09
C THR A 30 -2.29 20.22 9.94
N VAL A 31 -2.25 20.72 8.69
CA VAL A 31 -2.21 19.85 7.50
C VAL A 31 -0.99 18.95 7.53
N ARG A 32 0.21 19.49 7.80
CA ARG A 32 1.46 18.70 7.91
C ARG A 32 1.35 17.63 9.00
N ALA A 33 0.84 17.98 10.17
CA ALA A 33 0.71 17.05 11.29
C ALA A 33 -0.26 15.90 10.97
N VAL A 34 -1.37 16.20 10.28
CA VAL A 34 -2.35 15.18 9.87
C VAL A 34 -1.75 14.23 8.84
N VAL A 35 -1.09 14.75 7.82
CA VAL A 35 -0.43 13.94 6.78
C VAL A 35 0.67 13.06 7.39
N ALA A 36 1.52 13.62 8.24
CA ALA A 36 2.58 12.86 8.91
C ALA A 36 2.01 11.74 9.80
N LYS A 37 0.93 12.01 10.53
CA LYS A 37 0.25 11.00 11.35
C LYS A 37 -0.38 9.90 10.50
N ALA A 38 -0.97 10.24 9.36
CA ALA A 38 -1.55 9.26 8.44
C ALA A 38 -0.48 8.33 7.87
N ALA A 39 0.65 8.88 7.41
CA ALA A 39 1.79 8.10 6.93
C ALA A 39 2.37 7.18 8.01
N ALA A 40 2.44 7.64 9.26
CA ALA A 40 2.89 6.81 10.37
C ALA A 40 1.92 5.64 10.67
N ILE A 41 0.61 5.87 10.58
CA ILE A 41 -0.40 4.82 10.76
C ILE A 41 -0.30 3.78 9.64
N GLU A 42 -0.11 4.22 8.41
CA GLU A 42 0.08 3.34 7.24
C GLU A 42 1.37 2.50 7.39
N ALA A 43 2.48 3.13 7.73
CA ALA A 43 3.74 2.43 8.00
C ALA A 43 3.60 1.40 9.14
N LEU A 44 2.88 1.73 10.21
CA LEU A 44 2.59 0.79 11.30
C LEU A 44 1.69 -0.36 10.86
N ALA A 45 0.74 -0.11 9.94
CA ALA A 45 -0.08 -1.16 9.36
C ALA A 45 0.77 -2.12 8.53
N ASP A 46 1.70 -1.60 7.71
CA ASP A 46 2.59 -2.41 6.88
C ASP A 46 3.54 -3.28 7.70
N LEU A 47 4.00 -2.79 8.85
CA LEU A 47 4.86 -3.53 9.77
C LEU A 47 4.14 -4.67 10.51
N ARG A 48 2.81 -4.79 10.39
CA ARG A 48 2.08 -5.85 11.09
C ARG A 48 2.52 -7.22 10.58
N PRO A 49 2.84 -8.17 11.49
CA PRO A 49 3.33 -9.49 11.11
C PRO A 49 2.33 -10.29 10.27
N GLU A 50 1.03 -10.00 10.39
CA GLU A 50 -0.01 -10.57 9.54
C GLU A 50 0.15 -10.21 8.06
N ASN A 51 0.49 -8.96 7.76
CA ASN A 51 0.73 -8.50 6.39
C ASN A 51 1.98 -9.13 5.81
N VAL A 52 3.04 -9.25 6.62
CA VAL A 52 4.27 -9.96 6.25
C VAL A 52 3.99 -11.44 5.95
N ARG A 53 3.23 -12.13 6.82
CA ARG A 53 2.84 -13.54 6.62
C ARG A 53 1.99 -13.71 5.37
N ARG A 54 1.06 -12.79 5.09
CA ARG A 54 0.24 -12.81 3.88
C ARG A 54 1.10 -12.66 2.63
N ALA A 55 2.05 -11.71 2.63
CA ALA A 55 2.99 -11.53 1.52
C ALA A 55 3.88 -12.76 1.30
N GLN A 56 4.32 -13.43 2.38
CA GLN A 56 5.08 -14.68 2.27
C GLN A 56 4.26 -15.83 1.69
N ARG A 57 3.00 -15.98 2.10
CA ARG A 57 2.08 -17.00 1.54
C ARG A 57 1.86 -16.78 0.05
N ALA A 58 1.58 -15.55 -0.36
CA ALA A 58 1.40 -15.22 -1.78
C ALA A 58 2.66 -15.56 -2.61
N LYS A 59 3.87 -15.26 -2.10
CA LYS A 59 5.12 -15.64 -2.76
C LYS A 59 5.33 -17.16 -2.82
N ALA A 60 4.91 -17.89 -1.79
CA ALA A 60 5.03 -19.35 -1.77
C ALA A 60 4.07 -20.00 -2.79
N GLU A 61 2.85 -19.48 -2.91
CA GLU A 61 1.86 -19.91 -3.90
C GLU A 61 2.33 -19.65 -5.34
N ASP A 62 2.86 -18.45 -5.61
CA ASP A 62 3.41 -18.09 -6.92
C ASP A 62 4.57 -19.01 -7.33
N LYS A 63 5.49 -19.30 -6.39
CA LYS A 63 6.58 -20.26 -6.62
C LYS A 63 6.08 -21.66 -6.92
N ARG A 64 5.04 -22.14 -6.20
CA ARG A 64 4.45 -23.46 -6.45
C ARG A 64 3.80 -23.51 -7.83
N ALA A 65 3.03 -22.49 -8.20
CA ALA A 65 2.40 -22.41 -9.52
C ALA A 65 3.45 -22.41 -10.65
N ARG A 66 4.54 -21.66 -10.47
CA ARG A 66 5.64 -21.65 -11.43
C ARG A 66 6.37 -22.99 -11.53
N ALA A 67 6.61 -23.65 -10.39
CA ALA A 67 7.25 -24.97 -10.37
C ALA A 67 6.38 -26.03 -11.08
N LEU A 68 5.06 -25.99 -10.87
CA LEU A 68 4.12 -26.89 -11.54
C LEU A 68 4.15 -26.69 -13.07
N ARG A 69 4.13 -25.43 -13.55
CA ARG A 69 4.25 -25.15 -14.99
C ARG A 69 5.55 -25.68 -15.60
N LEU A 70 6.67 -25.52 -14.89
CA LEU A 70 7.96 -26.03 -15.37
C LEU A 70 8.00 -27.56 -15.44
N LEU A 71 7.32 -28.24 -14.52
CA LEU A 71 7.18 -29.70 -14.58
C LEU A 71 6.31 -30.14 -15.77
N GLU A 72 5.16 -29.48 -15.98
CA GLU A 72 4.29 -29.74 -17.13
C GLU A 72 5.02 -29.49 -18.47
N GLU A 73 5.81 -28.42 -18.57
CA GLU A 73 6.64 -28.14 -19.74
C GLU A 73 7.71 -29.21 -19.95
N ALA A 74 8.34 -29.72 -18.88
CA ALA A 74 9.34 -30.77 -18.97
C ALA A 74 8.75 -32.12 -19.40
N ASP A 75 7.58 -32.49 -18.87
CA ASP A 75 6.87 -33.71 -19.26
C ASP A 75 6.47 -33.67 -20.74
N SER A 76 5.97 -32.52 -21.22
CA SER A 76 5.62 -32.34 -22.64
C SER A 76 6.81 -32.46 -23.60
N VAL A 77 8.04 -32.18 -23.15
CA VAL A 77 9.26 -32.31 -23.97
C VAL A 77 9.79 -33.75 -23.99
N LEU A 78 9.49 -34.54 -22.95
CA LEU A 78 9.95 -35.94 -22.85
C LEU A 78 8.99 -36.94 -23.50
N GLU A 79 7.70 -36.61 -23.60
CA GLU A 79 6.67 -37.46 -24.23
C GLU A 79 6.48 -37.21 -25.75
N GLY A 80 7.15 -36.21 -26.32
CA GLY A 80 7.15 -35.89 -27.76
C GLY A 80 8.40 -36.35 -28.49
#